data_AF-A0A258AAZ8-F1
#
_entry.id   AF-A0A258AAZ8-F1
#
_cell.length_a   1.000
_cell.length_b   1.000
_cell.length_c   1.000
_cell.angle_alpha   90.00
_cell.angle_beta   90.00
_cell.angle_gamma   90.00
#
_symmetry.space_group_name_H-M   'P 1'
#
loop_
_entity.id
_entity.type
_entity.pdbx_description
1 polymer ?
#
loop_
_entity_poly.entity_id
_entity_poly.type
_entity_poly.pdbx_seq_one_letter_code
_entity_poly.pdbx_strand_id
1 'polypeptide(L)'
;MGDTLGESDLREGLARGGRIEAVLVVARRDQNGGVDHVPYLLPSWRRGYIAMELFRGPGVRGWRDLDRLLRFLRNDMAYALPVSLYEEDCPRLARLRSVLPRSAITKHVKAHEDPLPPGMDVPEPPLG
;
A
#
# COMPACT_ATOMS: atom_id res chain seq x y z
N MET A 1 -13.10 -12.63 5.28
CA MET A 1 -12.43 -11.92 4.16
C MET A 1 -11.27 -11.16 4.78
N GLY A 2 -10.05 -11.32 4.27
CA GLY A 2 -8.84 -10.74 4.90
C GLY A 2 -8.77 -9.22 4.80
N ASP A 3 -8.12 -8.60 5.76
CA ASP A 3 -7.91 -7.14 5.89
C ASP A 3 -6.80 -6.60 4.96
N THR A 4 -6.25 -7.48 4.14
CA THR A 4 -5.08 -7.26 3.30
C THR A 4 -5.32 -7.82 1.89
N LEU A 5 -4.52 -7.33 0.93
CA LEU A 5 -4.55 -7.78 -0.46
C LEU A 5 -3.16 -7.66 -1.10
N GLY A 6 -2.75 -8.68 -1.84
CA GLY A 6 -1.53 -8.64 -2.64
C GLY A 6 -1.62 -7.66 -3.81
N GLU A 7 -0.47 -7.21 -4.31
CA GLU A 7 -0.42 -6.30 -5.48
C GLU A 7 -1.04 -6.96 -6.73
N SER A 8 -0.81 -8.26 -6.95
CA SER A 8 -1.37 -8.98 -8.09
C SER A 8 -2.90 -9.00 -8.08
N ASP A 9 -3.51 -9.30 -6.94
CA ASP A 9 -4.97 -9.31 -6.79
C ASP A 9 -5.56 -7.90 -6.91
N LEU A 10 -4.82 -6.89 -6.44
CA LEU A 10 -5.20 -5.49 -6.59
C LEU A 10 -5.21 -5.08 -8.07
N ARG A 11 -4.15 -5.45 -8.82
CA ARG A 11 -4.05 -5.23 -10.26
C ARG A 11 -5.13 -5.99 -11.04
N GLU A 12 -5.43 -7.23 -10.65
CA GLU A 12 -6.51 -8.02 -11.26
C GLU A 12 -7.87 -7.36 -11.04
N GLY A 13 -8.15 -6.86 -9.84
CA GLY A 13 -9.38 -6.14 -9.55
C GLY A 13 -9.54 -4.86 -10.39
N LEU A 14 -8.45 -4.11 -10.57
CA LEU A 14 -8.43 -2.95 -11.47
C LEU A 14 -8.65 -3.35 -12.93
N ALA A 15 -7.97 -4.41 -13.40
CA ALA A 15 -8.11 -4.91 -14.77
C ALA A 15 -9.54 -5.38 -15.10
N ARG A 16 -10.30 -5.82 -14.09
CA ARG A 16 -11.72 -6.19 -14.20
C ARG A 16 -12.69 -5.00 -14.17
N GLY A 17 -12.18 -3.77 -14.24
CA GLY A 17 -12.98 -2.54 -14.20
C GLY A 17 -13.25 -2.03 -12.79
N GLY A 18 -12.62 -2.61 -11.77
CA GLY A 18 -12.61 -2.07 -10.43
C GLY A 18 -11.89 -0.72 -10.35
N ARG A 19 -12.21 0.09 -9.34
CA ARG A 19 -11.54 1.37 -9.06
C ARG A 19 -11.19 1.52 -7.59
N ILE A 20 -10.14 2.28 -7.29
CA ILE A 20 -9.85 2.72 -5.93
C ILE A 20 -10.68 3.97 -5.63
N GLU A 21 -11.57 3.88 -4.66
CA GLU A 21 -12.53 4.94 -4.32
C GLU A 21 -11.95 5.97 -3.36
N ALA A 22 -11.09 5.51 -2.45
CA ALA A 22 -10.39 6.36 -1.49
C ALA A 22 -9.05 5.75 -1.10
N VAL A 23 -8.10 6.64 -0.80
CA VAL A 23 -6.81 6.26 -0.20
C VAL A 23 -6.57 7.07 1.06
N LEU A 24 -6.26 6.34 2.13
CA LEU A 24 -5.79 6.87 3.39
C LEU A 24 -4.37 6.37 3.62
N VAL A 25 -3.44 7.24 4.00
CA VAL A 25 -2.07 6.89 4.36
C VAL A 25 -1.88 7.16 5.84
N VAL A 26 -1.35 6.17 6.56
CA VAL A 26 -0.90 6.34 7.94
C VAL A 26 0.61 6.41 7.96
N ALA A 27 1.16 7.55 8.38
CA ALA A 27 2.56 7.73 8.69
C ALA A 27 2.85 7.16 10.09
N ARG A 28 3.80 6.25 10.16
CA ARG A 28 4.21 5.56 11.39
C ARG A 28 5.68 5.79 11.61
N ARG A 29 6.05 6.17 12.83
CA ARG A 29 7.46 6.34 13.18
C ARG A 29 8.05 5.01 13.62
N ASP A 30 9.18 4.65 13.05
CA ASP A 30 9.97 3.53 13.55
C ASP A 30 10.79 3.94 14.79
N GLN A 31 11.45 2.96 15.42
CA GLN A 31 12.25 3.18 16.62
C GLN A 31 13.51 4.03 16.37
N ASN A 32 13.94 4.15 15.12
CA ASN A 32 15.11 4.90 14.69
C ASN A 32 14.75 6.32 14.20
N GLY A 33 13.48 6.72 14.31
CA GLY A 33 12.98 8.02 13.86
C GLY A 33 12.65 8.09 12.37
N GLY A 34 12.76 6.99 11.64
CA GLY A 34 12.26 6.87 10.27
C GLY A 34 10.74 6.90 10.22
N VAL A 35 10.19 7.30 9.07
CA VAL A 35 8.73 7.31 8.85
C VAL A 35 8.38 6.32 7.77
N ASP A 36 7.52 5.36 8.09
CA ASP A 36 6.90 4.45 7.15
C ASP A 36 5.46 4.89 6.85
N HIS A 37 5.15 5.04 5.57
CA HIS A 37 3.83 5.40 5.07
C HIS A 37 3.10 4.14 4.62
N VAL A 38 1.98 3.82 5.27
CA VAL A 38 1.17 2.65 4.92
C VAL A 38 -0.13 3.10 4.25
N PRO A 39 -0.36 2.73 2.98
CA PRO A 39 -1.62 3.01 2.30
C PRO A 39 -2.70 1.99 2.67
N TYR A 40 -3.88 2.53 2.96
CA TYR A 40 -5.14 1.83 3.09
C TYR A 40 -6.03 2.24 1.93
N LEU A 41 -6.42 1.26 1.13
CA LEU A 41 -7.16 1.46 -0.10
C LEU A 41 -8.60 1.03 0.11
N LEU A 42 -9.55 1.79 -0.42
CA LEU A 42 -10.95 1.39 -0.52
C LEU A 42 -11.26 0.98 -1.97
N PRO A 43 -11.09 -0.31 -2.34
CA PRO A 43 -11.42 -0.79 -3.67
C PRO A 43 -12.93 -0.99 -3.83
N SER A 44 -13.50 -0.61 -4.97
CA SER A 44 -14.95 -0.68 -5.23
C SER A 44 -15.52 -2.11 -5.25
N TRP A 45 -14.66 -3.12 -5.39
CA TRP A 45 -15.03 -4.53 -5.49
C TRP A 45 -14.83 -5.31 -4.18
N ARG A 46 -14.40 -4.65 -3.10
CA ARG A 46 -14.35 -5.25 -1.76
C ARG A 46 -15.02 -4.34 -0.73
N ARG A 47 -15.48 -4.96 0.35
CA ARG A 47 -16.03 -4.22 1.48
C ARG A 47 -14.89 -3.74 2.39
N GLY A 48 -14.87 -2.43 2.64
CA GLY A 48 -13.97 -1.80 3.62
C GLY A 48 -12.56 -1.55 3.08
N TYR A 49 -11.76 -0.86 3.89
CA TYR A 49 -10.37 -0.58 3.56
C TYR A 49 -9.51 -1.83 3.66
N ILE A 50 -8.52 -1.94 2.77
CA ILE A 50 -7.49 -2.98 2.78
C ILE A 50 -6.11 -2.36 2.88
N ALA A 51 -5.17 -3.07 3.51
CA ALA A 51 -3.75 -2.75 3.38
C ALA A 51 -3.11 -3.61 2.28
N MET A 52 -2.03 -3.11 1.68
CA MET A 52 -1.26 -3.91 0.72
C MET A 52 -0.35 -4.90 1.44
N GLU A 53 -0.33 -6.15 0.99
CA GLU A 53 0.58 -7.18 1.50
C GLU A 53 2.00 -6.99 0.97
N LEU A 54 2.97 -7.50 1.73
CA LEU A 54 4.32 -7.71 1.22
C LEU A 54 4.31 -8.81 0.17
N PHE A 55 5.17 -8.68 -0.85
CA PHE A 55 5.35 -9.71 -1.87
C PHE A 55 5.84 -11.05 -1.28
N ARG A 56 6.62 -11.00 -0.18
CA ARG A 56 7.06 -12.19 0.56
C ARG A 56 6.97 -11.99 2.08
N GLY A 57 6.36 -12.96 2.74
CA GLY A 57 6.27 -13.04 4.20
C GLY A 57 5.07 -12.29 4.79
N PRO A 58 4.81 -12.47 6.11
CA PRO A 58 3.72 -11.80 6.79
C PRO A 58 4.01 -10.31 6.96
N GLY A 59 3.03 -9.46 6.66
CA GLY A 59 3.09 -8.03 6.94
C GLY A 59 2.39 -7.17 5.90
N VAL A 60 2.27 -5.89 6.20
CA VAL A 60 1.78 -4.87 5.26
C VAL A 60 2.95 -4.06 4.71
N ARG A 61 2.83 -3.65 3.45
CA ARG A 61 3.84 -2.87 2.75
C ARG A 61 3.83 -1.42 3.25
N GLY A 62 4.98 -0.96 3.73
CA GLY A 62 5.25 0.43 4.06
C GLY A 62 6.20 1.09 3.05
N TRP A 63 6.09 2.41 2.90
CA TRP A 63 6.96 3.22 2.06
C TRP A 63 7.67 4.28 2.90
N ARG A 64 9.00 4.32 2.87
CA ARG A 64 9.77 5.37 3.54
C ARG A 64 9.67 6.73 2.85
N ASP A 65 9.48 6.71 1.54
CA ASP A 65 9.40 7.89 0.69
C ASP A 65 7.94 8.08 0.23
N LEU A 66 7.32 9.17 0.70
CA LEU A 66 5.95 9.50 0.36
C LEU A 66 5.78 9.78 -1.14
N ASP A 67 6.76 10.41 -1.80
CA ASP A 67 6.68 10.69 -3.24
C ASP A 67 6.69 9.39 -4.04
N ARG A 68 7.47 8.39 -3.62
CA ARG A 68 7.43 7.05 -4.24
C ARG A 68 6.07 6.39 -4.06
N LEU A 69 5.47 6.49 -2.86
CA LEU A 69 4.11 5.98 -2.64
C LEU A 69 3.10 6.71 -3.53
N LEU A 70 3.17 8.03 -3.63
CA LEU A 70 2.27 8.80 -4.48
C LEU A 70 2.43 8.42 -5.95
N ARG A 71 3.65 8.30 -6.47
CA ARG A 71 3.90 7.84 -7.84
C ARG A 71 3.31 6.46 -8.09
N PHE A 72 3.48 5.52 -7.15
CA PHE A 72 2.86 4.20 -7.24
C PHE A 72 1.33 4.30 -7.31
N LEU A 73 0.70 5.09 -6.43
CA LEU A 73 -0.76 5.26 -6.44
C LEU A 73 -1.24 5.90 -7.75
N ARG A 74 -0.51 6.87 -8.31
CA ARG A 74 -0.88 7.54 -9.56
C ARG A 74 -0.67 6.65 -10.78
N ASN A 75 0.51 6.04 -10.89
CA ASN A 75 0.96 5.40 -12.12
C ASN A 75 0.54 3.94 -12.19
N ASP A 76 0.65 3.21 -11.08
CA ASP A 76 0.37 1.78 -11.05
C ASP A 76 -1.09 1.49 -10.72
N MET A 77 -1.70 2.28 -9.85
CA MET A 77 -3.07 2.05 -9.36
C MET A 77 -4.12 2.96 -10.03
N ALA A 78 -3.70 3.86 -10.93
CA ALA A 78 -4.55 4.84 -11.60
C ALA A 78 -5.42 5.69 -10.65
N TYR A 79 -4.99 5.88 -9.40
CA TYR A 79 -5.73 6.67 -8.42
C TYR A 79 -5.43 8.15 -8.66
N ALA A 80 -6.41 8.95 -9.09
CA ALA A 80 -6.25 10.38 -9.39
C ALA A 80 -6.84 11.32 -8.31
N LEU A 81 -7.51 10.78 -7.29
CA LEU A 81 -8.19 11.57 -6.24
C LEU A 81 -7.22 11.99 -5.11
N PRO A 82 -7.63 12.89 -4.19
CA PRO A 82 -6.82 13.27 -3.04
C PRO A 82 -6.44 12.06 -2.16
N VAL A 83 -5.24 12.09 -1.60
CA VAL A 83 -4.76 11.10 -0.63
C VAL A 83 -4.81 11.73 0.76
N SER A 84 -5.53 11.12 1.70
CA SER A 84 -5.59 11.61 3.08
C SER A 84 -4.40 11.07 3.87
N LEU A 85 -3.59 11.95 4.47
CA LEU A 85 -2.44 11.57 5.30
C LEU A 85 -2.74 11.80 6.78
N TYR A 86 -2.44 10.81 7.62
CA TYR A 86 -2.58 10.89 9.07
C TYR A 86 -1.33 10.36 9.75
N GLU A 87 -0.94 11.00 10.86
CA GLU A 87 -0.01 10.41 11.83
C GLU A 87 -0.70 9.26 12.58
N GLU A 88 0.05 8.23 12.98
CA GLU A 88 -0.46 7.07 13.74
C GLU A 88 -1.25 7.48 15.00
N ASP A 89 -0.77 8.50 15.71
CA ASP A 89 -1.37 9.00 16.95
C ASP A 89 -2.49 10.03 16.72
N CYS A 90 -2.89 10.27 15.46
CA CYS A 90 -3.89 11.28 15.15
C CYS A 90 -5.27 10.89 15.74
N PRO A 91 -5.91 11.73 16.58
CA PRO A 91 -7.24 11.44 17.14
C PRO A 91 -8.33 11.25 16.08
N ARG A 92 -8.15 11.84 14.88
CA ARG A 92 -9.07 11.65 13.75
C ARG A 92 -9.00 10.22 13.21
N LEU A 93 -7.84 9.58 13.25
CA LEU A 93 -7.67 8.18 12.88
C LEU A 93 -8.41 7.25 13.83
N ALA A 94 -8.47 7.59 15.13
CA ALA A 94 -9.24 6.84 16.12
C ALA A 94 -10.75 6.76 15.77
N ARG A 95 -11.29 7.80 15.12
CA ARG A 95 -12.68 7.82 14.65
C ARG A 95 -12.92 6.96 13.41
N LEU A 96 -11.86 6.57 12.69
CA LEU A 96 -11.90 5.73 11.49
C LEU A 96 -11.63 4.25 11.80
N ARG A 97 -11.42 3.88 13.08
CA ARG A 97 -11.13 2.51 13.52
C ARG A 97 -12.21 1.48 13.13
N SER A 98 -13.45 1.91 12.89
CA SER A 98 -14.55 1.02 12.49
C SER A 98 -14.51 0.64 11.01
N VAL A 99 -13.80 1.40 10.17
CA VAL A 99 -13.73 1.20 8.72
C VAL A 99 -12.34 0.80 8.24
N LEU A 100 -11.31 1.06 9.04
CA LEU A 100 -9.95 0.64 8.77
C LEU A 100 -9.72 -0.82 9.19
N PRO A 101 -8.88 -1.56 8.46
CA PRO A 101 -8.51 -2.92 8.84
C PRO A 101 -7.80 -2.94 10.20
N ARG A 102 -7.85 -4.07 10.91
CA ARG A 102 -7.19 -4.19 12.24
C ARG A 102 -5.67 -4.03 12.14
N SER A 103 -5.08 -4.34 11.00
CA SER A 103 -3.67 -4.08 10.69
C SER A 103 -3.34 -2.58 10.62
N ALA A 104 -4.32 -1.72 10.40
CA ALA A 104 -4.17 -0.27 10.47
C ALA A 104 -3.85 0.26 11.88
N ILE A 105 -4.06 -0.59 12.88
CA ILE A 105 -3.98 -0.25 14.30
C ILE A 105 -2.91 -1.08 15.02
N THR A 106 -2.22 -2.00 14.33
CA THR A 106 -1.17 -2.87 14.90
C THR A 106 0.17 -2.70 14.18
N LYS A 107 1.28 -2.80 14.92
CA LYS A 107 2.62 -2.28 14.57
C LYS A 107 3.41 -3.04 13.49
N HIS A 108 2.87 -4.09 12.87
CA HIS A 108 3.65 -4.92 11.94
C HIS A 108 3.66 -4.35 10.52
N VAL A 109 4.55 -3.39 10.30
CA VAL A 109 4.88 -2.82 8.98
C VAL A 109 6.31 -3.21 8.65
N LYS A 110 6.54 -3.63 7.41
CA LYS A 110 7.91 -3.67 6.88
C LYS A 110 8.01 -2.71 5.71
N ALA A 111 9.01 -1.85 5.77
CA ALA A 111 9.40 -0.99 4.67
C ALA A 111 9.76 -1.85 3.46
N HIS A 112 9.38 -1.40 2.26
CA HIS A 112 9.94 -1.91 1.02
C HIS A 112 11.37 -1.36 0.85
N GLU A 113 12.31 -1.91 1.60
CA GLU A 113 13.74 -1.79 1.33
C GLU A 113 14.23 -3.06 0.68
N ASP A 114 14.13 -3.13 -0.64
CA ASP A 114 15.11 -3.86 -1.44
C ASP A 114 15.19 -3.21 -2.82
N PRO A 115 16.40 -2.91 -3.33
CA PRO A 115 16.60 -2.82 -4.77
C PRO A 115 16.20 -4.16 -5.40
N LEU A 116 15.73 -4.13 -6.64
CA LEU A 116 15.64 -5.37 -7.44
C LEU A 116 16.93 -6.18 -7.26
N PRO A 117 16.86 -7.50 -7.02
CA PRO A 117 18.07 -8.30 -6.90
C PRO A 117 18.90 -8.11 -8.18
N PRO A 118 20.20 -7.75 -8.09
CA PRO A 118 21.06 -7.72 -9.26
C PRO A 118 21.19 -9.16 -9.75
N GLY A 119 20.65 -9.46 -10.94
CA GLY A 119 20.73 -10.79 -11.55
C GLY A 119 19.46 -11.35 -12.17
N MET A 120 18.38 -10.59 -12.37
CA MET A 120 17.40 -10.99 -13.39
C MET A 120 17.96 -10.66 -14.77
N ASP A 121 18.55 -11.67 -15.41
CA ASP A 121 18.75 -11.72 -16.85
C ASP A 121 17.43 -11.34 -17.52
N VAL A 122 17.37 -10.14 -18.07
CA VAL A 122 16.38 -9.79 -19.07
C VAL A 122 16.81 -10.58 -20.30
N PRO A 123 16.06 -11.57 -20.80
CA PRO A 123 16.43 -12.22 -22.04
C PRO A 123 16.47 -11.14 -23.12
N GLU A 124 17.66 -10.95 -23.71
CA GLU A 124 17.84 -10.05 -24.84
C GLU A 124 16.80 -10.40 -25.91
N PRO A 125 16.09 -9.41 -26.49
CA PRO A 125 15.20 -9.69 -27.60
C PRO A 125 16.04 -10.25 -28.76
N PRO A 126 15.52 -11.24 -29.50
CA PRO A 126 16.29 -11.87 -30.57
C PRO A 126 16.64 -10.82 -31.62
N LEU A 127 17.95 -10.61 -31.82
CA LEU A 127 18.47 -9.87 -32.97
C LEU A 127 18.18 -10.71 -34.22
N GLY A 128 17.35 -10.17 -35.10
CA GLY A 128 17.23 -10.62 -36.48
C GLY A 128 18.39 -10.14 -37.35
#